data_AF-A0AAD7U032-F1
#
_entry.id   AF-A0AAD7U032-F1
#
_cell.length_a   1.000
_cell.length_b   1.000
_cell.length_c   1.000
_cell.angle_alpha   90.00
_cell.angle_beta   90.00
_cell.angle_gamma   90.00
#
_symmetry.space_group_name_H-M   'P 1'
#
loop_
_entity.id
_entity.type
_entity.pdbx_description
1 polymer ?
#
loop_
_entity_poly.entity_id
_entity_poly.type
_entity_poly.pdbx_seq_one_letter_code
_entity_poly.pdbx_strand_id
1 'polypeptide(L)'
;MYSLVAAASVICTLVLAAAPSATAVSLPRAAASLPILAKRQIVAPSHGFTAEPANSSIIEGGADFDFLYYNSNYCHSGYSQISVYLSTSAPTDGDVTNEGGLADGSYVVDFGTYLIANFGLPPMQPTPPPTLAMPTLDDIVSGTTLFFSVVETYNVCPGHIEFDEEGKDWGSPEDRKGTGSQSSLLLSPPTICESPIQHKMQVEFMRPPEEWATGWEPMTPAQREGLISMAIYCAMDVPFLFNANQNGQNVTKAEASALIGMLQDGGRPSTEYLNSLGRDAFLFGPPPPPQYWHGRHGEPTGEQRAWITQLGTRMGIPMDLVQGALANFTCGQASLLLGRLREAGGQMRNVADPSAWFENEVREVEDELPRSIEVEEDPSELEEAMADIDIDSEADTDEADFVEVAADVEVEG
;
A
#
# COMPACT_ATOMS: atom_id res chain seq x y z
N MET A 1 10.71 -3.68 80.40
CA MET A 1 10.79 -5.13 80.13
C MET A 1 11.31 -5.25 78.70
N TYR A 2 12.62 -5.17 78.45
CA TYR A 2 13.62 -6.27 78.41
C TYR A 2 13.18 -7.39 77.46
N SER A 3 13.88 -7.86 76.41
CA SER A 3 15.27 -7.80 75.90
C SER A 3 15.20 -8.12 74.38
N LEU A 4 16.03 -7.65 73.44
CA LEU A 4 17.47 -7.91 73.16
C LEU A 4 17.88 -9.40 73.18
N VAL A 5 18.82 -9.77 72.28
CA VAL A 5 19.54 -11.07 72.08
C VAL A 5 18.94 -11.93 70.95
N ALA A 6 19.65 -12.47 69.96
CA ALA A 6 21.05 -12.35 69.51
C ALA A 6 21.21 -12.95 68.10
N ALA A 7 22.23 -12.46 67.40
CA ALA A 7 22.80 -13.05 66.20
C ALA A 7 23.38 -14.45 66.46
N ALA A 8 23.24 -15.36 65.51
CA ALA A 8 24.07 -16.55 65.40
C ALA A 8 24.59 -16.68 63.96
N SER A 9 25.79 -16.13 63.80
CA SER A 9 26.76 -16.42 62.74
C SER A 9 27.01 -17.93 62.66
N VAL A 10 26.74 -18.55 61.51
CA VAL A 10 27.24 -19.89 61.19
C VAL A 10 28.26 -19.75 60.08
N ILE A 11 29.51 -19.69 60.53
CA ILE A 11 30.72 -19.84 59.74
C ILE A 11 30.74 -21.28 59.22
N CYS A 12 30.45 -21.47 57.93
CA CYS A 12 30.62 -22.75 57.27
C CYS A 12 32.06 -22.86 56.77
N THR A 13 32.80 -23.76 57.40
CA THR A 13 34.23 -24.00 57.25
C THR A 13 34.58 -24.49 55.84
N LEU A 14 35.47 -23.75 55.18
CA LEU A 14 36.22 -24.18 53.99
C LEU A 14 37.00 -25.46 54.32
N VAL A 15 36.63 -26.59 53.69
CA VAL A 15 37.48 -27.78 53.62
C VAL A 15 38.30 -27.70 52.34
N LEU A 16 39.56 -27.30 52.49
CA LEU A 16 40.58 -27.32 51.44
C LEU A 16 41.05 -28.78 51.25
N ALA A 17 40.41 -29.51 50.33
CA ALA A 17 40.91 -30.81 49.90
C ALA A 17 41.97 -30.61 48.81
N ALA A 18 43.24 -30.81 49.17
CA ALA A 18 44.35 -30.85 48.25
C ALA A 18 44.24 -32.11 47.36
N ALA A 19 43.88 -31.92 46.09
CA ALA A 19 43.91 -32.97 45.08
C ALA A 19 45.27 -32.99 44.35
N PRO A 20 45.81 -34.18 44.02
CA PRO A 20 47.12 -34.34 43.40
C PRO A 20 47.17 -33.79 41.96
N SER A 21 48.26 -33.12 41.64
CA SER A 21 48.60 -32.58 40.33
C SER A 21 48.73 -33.71 39.30
N ALA A 22 47.65 -33.97 38.57
CA ALA A 22 47.70 -34.70 37.30
C ALA A 22 48.20 -33.72 36.22
N THR A 23 49.41 -33.95 35.73
CA THR A 23 49.94 -33.30 34.53
C THR A 23 49.08 -33.71 33.33
N ALA A 24 48.06 -32.90 33.02
CA ALA A 24 47.26 -33.05 31.83
C ALA A 24 48.14 -32.72 30.61
N VAL A 25 48.40 -33.74 29.79
CA VAL A 25 48.99 -33.58 28.46
C VAL A 25 48.03 -32.72 27.65
N SER A 26 48.41 -31.47 27.42
CA SER A 26 47.68 -30.54 26.59
C SER A 26 47.81 -30.98 25.13
N LEU A 27 46.87 -31.80 24.66
CA LEU A 27 46.69 -31.99 23.23
C LEU A 27 46.25 -30.63 22.65
N PRO A 28 46.92 -30.09 21.62
CA PRO A 28 46.39 -28.95 20.89
C PRO A 28 45.07 -29.40 20.28
N ARG A 29 43.97 -28.98 20.90
CA ARG A 29 42.62 -29.12 20.35
C ARG A 29 42.63 -28.23 19.12
N ALA A 30 42.90 -28.83 17.96
CA ALA A 30 42.69 -28.18 16.68
C ALA A 30 41.23 -27.73 16.71
N ALA A 31 41.02 -26.42 16.91
CA ALA A 31 39.74 -25.79 16.71
C ALA A 31 39.46 -25.99 15.23
N ALA A 32 38.76 -27.08 14.91
CA ALA A 32 38.11 -27.21 13.63
C ALA A 32 37.18 -26.01 13.56
N SER A 33 37.59 -24.99 12.82
CA SER A 33 36.72 -23.92 12.37
C SER A 33 35.64 -24.62 11.56
N LEU A 34 34.55 -24.98 12.23
CA LEU A 34 33.34 -25.39 11.54
C LEU A 34 33.05 -24.26 10.56
N PRO A 35 32.87 -24.56 9.27
CA PRO A 35 32.49 -23.53 8.32
C PRO A 35 31.26 -22.83 8.89
N ILE A 36 31.39 -21.54 9.15
CA ILE A 36 30.26 -20.69 9.53
C ILE A 36 29.30 -20.81 8.36
N LEU A 37 28.23 -21.57 8.56
CA LEU A 37 27.16 -21.71 7.58
C LEU A 37 26.65 -20.29 7.33
N ALA A 38 26.96 -19.76 6.15
CA ALA A 38 26.50 -18.44 5.76
C ALA A 38 24.97 -18.44 5.86
N LYS A 39 24.42 -17.45 6.58
CA LYS A 39 22.99 -17.24 6.72
C LYS A 39 22.39 -17.14 5.30
N ARG A 40 21.58 -18.13 4.92
CA ARG A 40 20.89 -18.17 3.61
C ARG A 40 19.56 -17.42 3.62
N GLN A 41 19.10 -16.99 4.80
CA GLN A 41 17.85 -16.29 4.94
C GLN A 41 18.03 -14.81 4.60
N ILE A 42 17.26 -14.35 3.62
CA ILE A 42 17.16 -12.94 3.27
C ILE A 42 16.14 -12.31 4.20
N VAL A 43 16.55 -11.31 4.98
CA VAL A 43 15.59 -10.45 5.67
C VAL A 43 14.98 -9.54 4.61
N ALA A 44 13.70 -9.75 4.31
CA ALA A 44 13.01 -8.93 3.33
C ALA A 44 12.80 -7.52 3.91
N PRO A 45 13.09 -6.45 3.15
CA PRO A 45 12.83 -5.09 3.60
C PRO A 45 11.33 -4.78 3.69
N SER A 46 10.50 -5.58 3.03
CA SER A 46 9.03 -5.50 3.11
C SER A 46 8.53 -6.32 4.28
N HIS A 47 7.96 -5.64 5.27
CA HIS A 47 7.36 -6.23 6.46
C HIS A 47 6.09 -5.48 6.85
N GLY A 48 5.28 -6.07 7.73
CA GLY A 48 4.11 -5.44 8.32
C GLY A 48 4.47 -4.28 9.26
N PHE A 49 3.47 -3.66 9.87
CA PHE A 49 3.64 -2.51 10.75
C PHE A 49 2.92 -2.71 12.09
N THR A 50 3.62 -2.36 13.17
CA THR A 50 3.09 -2.35 14.53
C THR A 50 2.36 -1.03 14.78
N ALA A 51 1.04 -1.08 14.91
CA ALA A 51 0.24 0.09 15.25
C ALA A 51 0.18 0.32 16.75
N GLU A 52 0.11 -0.75 17.54
CA GLU A 52 0.17 -0.69 19.01
C GLU A 52 1.19 -1.70 19.55
N PRO A 53 2.01 -1.31 20.55
CA PRO A 53 2.01 0.00 21.21
C PRO A 53 2.62 1.10 20.32
N ALA A 54 2.05 2.30 20.38
CA ALA A 54 2.61 3.46 19.69
C ALA A 54 4.06 3.75 20.13
N ASN A 55 4.87 4.28 19.20
CA ASN A 55 6.26 4.66 19.50
C ASN A 55 6.34 5.63 20.69
N SER A 56 7.31 5.39 21.58
CA SER A 56 7.52 6.16 22.82
C SER A 56 6.41 6.03 23.87
N SER A 57 5.54 5.02 23.77
CA SER A 57 4.60 4.67 24.83
C SER A 57 5.33 4.32 26.13
N ILE A 58 4.76 4.76 27.26
CA ILE A 58 5.25 4.40 28.60
C ILE A 58 4.35 3.28 29.12
N ILE A 59 4.92 2.10 29.29
CA ILE A 59 4.23 0.90 29.79
C ILE A 59 4.87 0.52 31.13
N GLU A 60 4.06 0.41 32.18
CA GLU A 60 4.53 -0.01 33.49
C GLU A 60 4.77 -1.53 33.53
N GLY A 61 5.81 -1.97 34.24
CA GLY A 61 6.03 -3.40 34.46
C GLY A 61 4.86 -4.03 35.20
N GLY A 62 4.35 -5.15 34.68
CA GLY A 62 3.15 -5.84 35.18
C GLY A 62 1.82 -5.33 34.61
N ALA A 63 1.82 -4.26 33.81
CA ALA A 63 0.61 -3.75 33.17
C ALA A 63 0.31 -4.46 31.85
N ASP A 64 -0.97 -4.56 31.51
CA ASP A 64 -1.40 -4.94 30.16
C ASP A 64 -1.29 -3.73 29.22
N PHE A 65 -0.93 -3.99 27.96
CA PHE A 65 -0.91 -2.99 26.89
C PHE A 65 -1.55 -3.55 25.62
N ASP A 66 -2.12 -2.64 24.82
CA ASP A 66 -2.77 -3.01 23.55
C ASP A 66 -1.71 -3.50 22.55
N PHE A 67 -2.05 -4.57 21.84
CA PHE A 67 -1.23 -5.12 20.77
C PHE A 67 -2.02 -5.17 19.47
N LEU A 68 -1.53 -4.42 18.47
CA LEU A 68 -2.13 -4.38 17.15
C LEU A 68 -1.02 -4.35 16.09
N TYR A 69 -0.99 -5.42 15.30
CA TYR A 69 -0.04 -5.59 14.22
C TYR A 69 -0.76 -5.81 12.89
N TYR A 70 -0.40 -5.02 11.89
CA TYR A 70 -0.89 -5.16 10.52
C TYR A 70 0.15 -5.89 9.70
N ASN A 71 -0.14 -7.13 9.33
CA ASN A 71 0.82 -7.94 8.59
C ASN A 71 0.90 -7.49 7.12
N SER A 72 2.09 -7.53 6.53
CA SER A 72 2.25 -7.19 5.10
C SER A 72 1.72 -8.28 4.18
N ASN A 73 1.69 -9.53 4.67
CA ASN A 73 1.35 -10.71 3.88
C ASN A 73 2.21 -10.82 2.61
N TYR A 74 3.51 -10.53 2.72
CA TYR A 74 4.41 -10.43 1.58
C TYR A 74 4.36 -11.65 0.64
N CYS A 75 4.23 -12.86 1.21
CA CYS A 75 4.15 -14.09 0.45
C CYS A 75 2.74 -14.58 0.14
N HIS A 76 1.70 -13.75 0.35
CA HIS A 76 0.30 -14.11 0.11
C HIS A 76 -0.07 -15.48 0.72
N SER A 77 0.48 -15.81 1.88
CA SER A 77 0.17 -17.05 2.56
C SER A 77 -1.24 -16.98 3.14
N GLY A 78 -1.93 -18.12 3.26
CA GLY A 78 -3.22 -18.13 3.97
C GLY A 78 -3.09 -17.71 5.44
N TYR A 79 -1.92 -17.97 6.03
CA TYR A 79 -1.59 -17.61 7.40
C TYR A 79 -0.18 -17.04 7.47
N SER A 80 -0.01 -15.91 8.16
CA SER A 80 1.30 -15.30 8.44
C SER A 80 1.71 -15.66 9.86
N GLN A 81 2.88 -16.28 10.02
CA GLN A 81 3.46 -16.52 11.33
C GLN A 81 4.22 -15.27 11.79
N ILE A 82 3.96 -14.83 13.02
CA ILE A 82 4.69 -13.73 13.65
C ILE A 82 5.25 -14.16 15.00
N SER A 83 6.40 -13.61 15.38
CA SER A 83 6.98 -13.76 16.72
C SER A 83 7.24 -12.38 17.32
N VAL A 84 6.90 -12.19 18.60
CA VAL A 84 6.84 -10.87 19.23
C VAL A 84 7.82 -10.80 20.39
N TYR A 85 8.68 -9.78 20.39
CA TYR A 85 9.81 -9.65 21.30
C TYR A 85 9.92 -8.27 21.92
N LEU A 86 10.62 -8.21 23.05
CA LEU A 86 11.12 -6.99 23.66
C LEU A 86 12.63 -7.05 23.82
N SER A 87 13.34 -6.03 23.37
CA SER A 87 14.80 -5.95 23.43
C SER A 87 15.28 -4.64 24.09
N THR A 88 16.49 -4.66 24.65
CA THR A 88 17.16 -3.46 25.21
C THR A 88 17.93 -2.66 24.15
N SER A 89 18.13 -3.23 22.96
CA SER A 89 18.65 -2.59 21.77
C SER A 89 17.74 -2.87 20.57
N ALA A 90 17.73 -1.97 19.59
CA ALA A 90 17.02 -2.21 18.34
C ALA A 90 17.59 -3.47 17.67
N PRO A 91 16.75 -4.49 17.33
CA PRO A 91 17.23 -5.64 16.60
C PRO A 91 17.75 -5.26 15.21
N THR A 92 18.67 -6.07 14.72
CA THR A 92 19.27 -5.98 13.40
C THR A 92 19.01 -7.26 12.62
N ASP A 93 19.25 -7.24 11.31
CA ASP A 93 19.19 -8.45 10.48
C ASP A 93 20.11 -9.56 11.00
N GLY A 94 21.19 -9.22 11.71
CA GLY A 94 22.10 -10.19 12.33
C GLY A 94 21.47 -10.96 13.49
N ASP A 95 20.43 -10.41 14.11
CA ASP A 95 19.74 -11.00 15.26
C ASP A 95 18.67 -12.00 14.84
N VAL A 96 18.23 -12.01 13.58
CA VAL A 96 17.19 -12.95 13.12
C VAL A 96 17.78 -14.34 12.84
N THR A 97 17.19 -15.40 13.39
CA THR A 97 17.60 -16.81 13.18
C THR A 97 16.96 -17.41 11.94
N ASN A 98 17.55 -18.50 11.43
CA ASN A 98 17.04 -19.23 10.25
C ASN A 98 15.62 -19.79 10.45
N GLU A 99 15.17 -19.93 11.70
CA GLU A 99 13.85 -20.42 12.08
C GLU A 99 12.77 -19.33 12.08
N GLY A 100 13.13 -18.06 11.83
CA GLY A 100 12.17 -16.96 11.77
C GLY A 100 11.89 -16.27 13.11
N GLY A 101 12.84 -16.31 14.04
CA GLY A 101 12.77 -15.60 15.33
C GLY A 101 13.98 -14.70 15.56
N LEU A 102 14.04 -14.04 16.72
CA LEU A 102 15.26 -13.39 17.19
C LEU A 102 16.15 -14.39 17.95
N ALA A 103 17.46 -14.23 17.84
CA ALA A 103 18.46 -15.11 18.45
C ALA A 103 18.47 -14.96 19.97
N ASP A 104 18.68 -16.07 20.69
CA ASP A 104 18.81 -16.05 22.14
C ASP A 104 19.84 -15.01 22.59
N GLY A 105 19.46 -14.18 23.56
CA GLY A 105 20.29 -13.10 24.08
C GLY A 105 20.19 -11.77 23.33
N SER A 106 19.50 -11.71 22.17
CA SER A 106 19.17 -10.44 21.48
C SER A 106 17.88 -9.78 21.98
N TYR A 107 17.12 -10.49 22.82
CA TYR A 107 15.88 -10.03 23.43
C TYR A 107 15.87 -10.34 24.94
N VAL A 108 15.03 -9.61 25.67
CA VAL A 108 14.79 -9.79 27.12
C VAL A 108 13.44 -10.44 27.41
N VAL A 109 12.48 -10.33 26.49
CA VAL A 109 11.16 -10.98 26.58
C VAL A 109 10.79 -11.56 25.23
N ASP A 110 10.29 -12.81 25.23
CA ASP A 110 9.59 -13.44 24.12
C ASP A 110 8.12 -13.59 24.54
N PHE A 111 7.23 -12.87 23.87
CA PHE A 111 5.79 -12.94 24.14
C PHE A 111 5.15 -14.17 23.50
N GLY A 112 5.84 -14.81 22.56
CA GLY A 112 5.42 -15.99 21.86
C GLY A 112 5.28 -15.77 20.36
N THR A 113 4.79 -16.83 19.73
CA THR A 113 4.54 -16.91 18.29
C THR A 113 3.04 -17.01 18.04
N TYR A 114 2.56 -16.30 17.03
CA TYR A 114 1.15 -16.22 16.67
C TYR A 114 0.94 -16.41 15.17
N LEU A 115 -0.29 -16.74 14.79
CA LEU A 115 -0.74 -16.87 13.41
C LEU A 115 -1.81 -15.84 13.10
N ILE A 116 -1.56 -15.02 12.07
CA ILE A 116 -2.53 -14.08 11.52
C ILE A 116 -3.18 -14.73 10.30
N ALA A 117 -4.51 -14.85 10.32
CA ALA A 117 -5.27 -15.33 9.18
C ALA A 117 -5.41 -14.24 8.12
N ASN A 118 -5.02 -14.55 6.89
CA ASN A 118 -5.14 -13.64 5.75
C ASN A 118 -6.41 -13.95 4.95
N PHE A 119 -6.78 -13.05 4.03
CA PHE A 119 -7.87 -13.27 3.06
C PHE A 119 -9.24 -13.61 3.69
N GLY A 120 -9.50 -13.16 4.93
CA GLY A 120 -10.74 -13.47 5.65
C GLY A 120 -10.85 -14.95 6.06
N LEU A 121 -9.74 -15.70 6.03
CA LEU A 121 -9.73 -17.07 6.51
C LEU A 121 -10.05 -17.13 8.01
N PRO A 122 -10.64 -18.23 8.50
CA PRO A 122 -10.88 -18.40 9.93
C PRO A 122 -9.59 -18.32 10.74
N PRO A 123 -9.61 -17.68 11.92
CA PRO A 123 -8.44 -17.61 12.80
C PRO A 123 -7.96 -19.00 13.20
N MET A 124 -6.65 -19.24 13.08
CA MET A 124 -5.99 -20.45 13.58
C MET A 124 -5.18 -20.14 14.84
N GLN A 125 -5.21 -21.04 15.81
CA GLN A 125 -4.49 -20.87 17.06
C GLN A 125 -2.99 -21.22 16.90
N PRO A 126 -2.08 -20.50 17.59
CA PRO A 126 -2.36 -19.37 18.49
C PRO A 126 -2.63 -18.06 17.73
N THR A 127 -3.76 -17.40 18.00
CA THR A 127 -4.02 -16.06 17.44
C THR A 127 -3.34 -14.98 18.29
N PRO A 128 -2.88 -13.86 17.68
CA PRO A 128 -2.40 -12.72 18.45
C PRO A 128 -3.46 -12.24 19.44
N PRO A 129 -3.14 -12.11 20.74
CA PRO A 129 -4.06 -11.52 21.69
C PRO A 129 -4.19 -10.01 21.42
N PRO A 130 -5.36 -9.40 21.70
CA PRO A 130 -5.51 -7.95 21.55
C PRO A 130 -4.72 -7.15 22.59
N THR A 131 -4.28 -7.81 23.68
CA THR A 131 -3.44 -7.23 24.72
C THR A 131 -2.30 -8.17 25.09
N LEU A 132 -1.16 -7.60 25.45
CA LEU A 132 0.00 -8.32 25.99
C LEU A 132 0.28 -7.82 27.40
N ALA A 133 0.74 -8.72 28.27
CA ALA A 133 1.12 -8.38 29.63
C ALA A 133 2.61 -8.07 29.70
N MET A 134 2.97 -6.83 30.07
CA MET A 134 4.36 -6.44 30.27
C MET A 134 4.91 -7.16 31.51
N PRO A 135 5.97 -7.99 31.39
CA PRO A 135 6.55 -8.62 32.58
C PRO A 135 7.28 -7.60 33.46
N THR A 136 7.46 -7.93 34.74
CA THR A 136 8.36 -7.20 35.62
C THR A 136 9.81 -7.54 35.26
N LEU A 137 10.61 -6.54 34.92
CA LEU A 137 12.00 -6.69 34.48
C LEU A 137 12.95 -6.20 35.57
N ASP A 138 13.24 -7.06 36.55
CA ASP A 138 14.03 -6.68 37.75
C ASP A 138 15.44 -6.18 37.44
N ASP A 139 16.04 -6.67 36.34
CA ASP A 139 17.40 -6.30 35.92
C ASP A 139 17.45 -5.03 35.04
N ILE A 140 16.29 -4.44 34.70
CA ILE A 140 16.20 -3.25 33.85
C ILE A 140 15.78 -2.04 34.67
N VAL A 141 16.58 -0.99 34.61
CA VAL A 141 16.30 0.27 35.33
C VAL A 141 15.05 0.93 34.76
N SER A 142 14.16 1.39 35.64
CA SER A 142 12.96 2.14 35.23
C SER A 142 13.31 3.34 34.35
N GLY A 143 12.53 3.56 33.29
CA GLY A 143 12.79 4.59 32.29
C GLY A 143 13.76 4.18 31.18
N THR A 144 14.29 2.96 31.19
CA THR A 144 15.05 2.41 30.06
C THR A 144 14.15 2.28 28.83
N THR A 145 14.60 2.80 27.69
CA THR A 145 13.92 2.58 26.40
C THR A 145 14.09 1.13 25.98
N LEU A 146 12.96 0.48 25.66
CA LEU A 146 12.92 -0.87 25.12
C LEU A 146 12.40 -0.82 23.67
N PHE A 147 12.77 -1.84 22.91
CA PHE A 147 12.41 -1.99 21.51
C PHE A 147 11.43 -3.14 21.37
N PHE A 148 10.19 -2.80 21.05
CA PHE A 148 9.15 -3.78 20.75
C PHE A 148 9.28 -4.20 19.29
N SER A 149 9.45 -5.49 19.04
CA SER A 149 9.81 -6.01 17.72
C SER A 149 8.88 -7.15 17.33
N VAL A 150 8.47 -7.17 16.06
CA VAL A 150 7.67 -8.25 15.48
C VAL A 150 8.43 -8.81 14.29
N VAL A 151 8.69 -10.12 14.31
CA VAL A 151 9.33 -10.85 13.21
C VAL A 151 8.26 -11.61 12.43
N GLU A 152 8.04 -11.23 11.17
CA GLU A 152 7.18 -11.99 10.26
C GLU A 152 7.99 -13.12 9.60
N THR A 153 7.47 -14.35 9.65
CA THR A 153 8.11 -15.52 9.07
C THR A 153 7.35 -16.01 7.84
N TYR A 154 8.08 -16.10 6.73
CA TYR A 154 7.57 -16.55 5.43
C TYR A 154 8.11 -17.94 5.10
N ASN A 155 7.35 -18.98 5.45
CA ASN A 155 7.78 -20.37 5.24
C ASN A 155 7.48 -20.90 3.83
N VAL A 156 6.45 -20.36 3.16
CA VAL A 156 6.01 -20.81 1.84
C VAL A 156 5.55 -19.59 1.04
N CYS A 157 6.35 -19.20 0.04
CA CYS A 157 5.97 -18.18 -0.92
C CYS A 157 5.58 -18.89 -2.23
N PRO A 158 4.31 -18.84 -2.65
CA PRO A 158 3.87 -19.45 -3.89
C PRO A 158 4.51 -18.72 -5.07
N GLY A 159 5.11 -19.50 -5.97
CA GLY A 159 5.93 -19.01 -7.06
C GLY A 159 7.40 -19.10 -6.67
N HIS A 160 8.20 -19.76 -7.51
CA HIS A 160 9.64 -19.59 -7.52
C HIS A 160 9.93 -18.13 -7.87
N ILE A 161 9.81 -17.22 -6.91
CA ILE A 161 10.74 -16.10 -6.88
C ILE A 161 12.05 -16.80 -6.59
N GLU A 162 12.80 -17.12 -7.65
CA GLU A 162 14.23 -17.32 -7.53
C GLU A 162 14.73 -16.02 -6.87
N PHE A 163 14.85 -16.05 -5.54
CA PHE A 163 15.73 -15.13 -4.86
C PHE A 163 17.07 -15.45 -5.49
N ASP A 164 17.57 -14.57 -6.37
CA ASP A 164 18.86 -14.76 -7.01
C ASP A 164 19.88 -15.01 -5.88
N GLU A 165 20.22 -16.29 -5.65
CA GLU A 165 21.01 -16.78 -4.51
C GLU A 165 22.49 -16.29 -4.59
N GLU A 166 22.83 -15.42 -5.52
CA GLU A 166 24.19 -15.02 -5.79
C GLU A 166 24.34 -13.51 -5.69
N GLY A 167 24.95 -13.07 -4.58
CA GLY A 167 25.73 -11.83 -4.53
C GLY A 167 26.87 -11.85 -5.55
N LYS A 168 26.55 -11.77 -6.84
CA LYS A 168 27.50 -11.59 -7.93
C LYS A 168 27.85 -10.12 -8.05
N ASP A 169 29.01 -9.82 -7.46
CA ASP A 169 29.89 -8.73 -7.84
C ASP A 169 29.87 -8.50 -9.36
N TRP A 170 29.51 -7.29 -9.78
CA TRP A 170 29.53 -6.90 -11.18
C TRP A 170 30.98 -6.83 -11.66
N GLY A 171 31.48 -7.96 -12.13
CA GLY A 171 32.79 -8.13 -12.71
C GLY A 171 33.10 -7.11 -13.82
N SER A 172 34.32 -6.60 -13.73
CA SER A 172 34.99 -5.67 -14.65
C SER A 172 34.83 -6.03 -16.14
N PRO A 173 34.82 -5.04 -17.06
CA PRO A 173 34.32 -5.20 -18.43
C PRO A 173 35.35 -5.75 -19.44
N GLU A 174 36.09 -6.82 -19.13
CA GLU A 174 37.15 -7.30 -20.06
C GLU A 174 36.89 -8.64 -20.78
N ASP A 175 35.87 -9.44 -20.45
CA ASP A 175 35.67 -10.73 -21.13
C ASP A 175 34.30 -10.89 -21.80
N ARG A 176 34.14 -10.29 -23.00
CA ARG A 176 33.12 -10.72 -23.99
C ARG A 176 33.72 -10.83 -25.40
N LYS A 177 34.30 -11.99 -25.69
CA LYS A 177 34.37 -12.56 -27.05
C LYS A 177 33.92 -14.01 -26.99
N GLY A 178 32.72 -14.28 -27.51
CA GLY A 178 32.20 -15.64 -27.60
C GLY A 178 30.84 -15.65 -28.29
N THR A 179 30.89 -15.86 -29.61
CA THR A 179 29.76 -16.03 -30.51
C THR A 179 28.93 -17.26 -30.14
N GLY A 180 27.63 -17.07 -29.89
CA GLY A 180 26.69 -18.17 -29.67
C GLY A 180 25.26 -17.69 -29.82
N SER A 181 24.68 -17.95 -30.98
CA SER A 181 23.27 -17.72 -31.34
C SER A 181 22.32 -18.30 -30.29
N GLN A 182 21.58 -17.44 -29.58
CA GLN A 182 20.35 -17.82 -28.91
C GLN A 182 19.26 -16.82 -29.25
N SER A 183 18.11 -17.36 -29.66
CA SER A 183 16.88 -16.66 -29.95
C SER A 183 16.49 -15.74 -28.78
N SER A 184 16.35 -14.45 -29.08
CA SER A 184 15.66 -13.50 -28.21
C SER A 184 14.18 -13.86 -28.11
N LEU A 185 13.81 -14.61 -27.08
CA LEU A 185 12.49 -14.48 -26.47
C LEU A 185 12.61 -13.39 -25.41
N LEU A 186 12.24 -12.18 -25.79
CA LEU A 186 11.99 -11.08 -24.86
C LEU A 186 10.78 -11.47 -24.01
N LEU A 187 11.03 -12.10 -22.86
CA LEU A 187 10.04 -12.18 -21.80
C LEU A 187 10.01 -10.80 -21.14
N SER A 188 9.00 -10.02 -21.50
CA SER A 188 8.63 -8.82 -20.74
C SER A 188 8.36 -9.22 -19.28
N PRO A 189 8.75 -8.40 -18.29
CA PRO A 189 8.39 -8.65 -16.91
C PRO A 189 6.86 -8.76 -16.77
N PRO A 190 6.33 -9.63 -15.90
CA PRO A 190 4.89 -9.81 -15.75
C PRO A 190 4.24 -8.49 -15.33
N THR A 191 3.29 -8.01 -16.13
CA THR A 191 2.46 -6.83 -15.83
C THR A 191 1.39 -7.24 -14.82
N ILE A 192 1.73 -7.21 -13.52
CA ILE A 192 0.88 -7.77 -12.45
C ILE A 192 -0.42 -6.96 -12.21
N CYS A 193 -0.49 -5.68 -12.62
CA CYS A 193 -1.69 -4.86 -12.44
C CYS A 193 -2.80 -5.06 -13.50
N GLU A 194 -2.63 -5.94 -14.49
CA GLU A 194 -3.56 -6.06 -15.63
C GLU A 194 -4.74 -7.03 -15.42
N SER A 195 -4.98 -7.58 -14.22
CA SER A 195 -6.14 -8.46 -13.98
C SER A 195 -7.29 -7.74 -13.26
N PRO A 196 -8.34 -7.27 -13.97
CA PRO A 196 -9.42 -6.49 -13.38
C PRO A 196 -10.40 -7.36 -12.56
N ILE A 197 -10.33 -8.69 -12.68
CA ILE A 197 -11.41 -9.61 -12.29
C ILE A 197 -11.31 -10.05 -10.82
N GLN A 198 -10.11 -10.15 -10.23
CA GLN A 198 -9.97 -10.54 -8.83
C GLN A 198 -10.03 -9.37 -7.83
N HIS A 199 -9.85 -8.13 -8.29
CA HIS A 199 -9.80 -6.96 -7.41
C HIS A 199 -11.20 -6.43 -7.01
N LYS A 200 -12.23 -6.74 -7.81
CA LYS A 200 -13.60 -6.25 -7.58
C LYS A 200 -14.19 -6.72 -6.24
N MET A 201 -13.75 -7.86 -5.71
CA MET A 201 -14.28 -8.43 -4.45
C MET A 201 -13.71 -7.82 -3.15
N GLN A 202 -12.59 -7.09 -3.18
CA GLN A 202 -12.04 -6.43 -1.97
C GLN A 202 -12.27 -4.91 -1.94
N VAL A 203 -12.47 -4.29 -3.11
CA VAL A 203 -12.72 -2.84 -3.22
C VAL A 203 -14.20 -2.48 -3.04
N GLU A 204 -15.11 -3.46 -3.03
CA GLU A 204 -16.57 -3.25 -2.86
C GLU A 204 -16.96 -2.57 -1.54
N PHE A 205 -16.08 -2.55 -0.53
CA PHE A 205 -16.28 -1.84 0.73
C PHE A 205 -15.73 -0.40 0.75
N MET A 206 -14.97 0.01 -0.27
CA MET A 206 -14.52 1.39 -0.43
C MET A 206 -15.56 2.14 -1.26
N ARG A 207 -16.09 3.25 -0.72
CA ARG A 207 -16.87 4.19 -1.51
C ARG A 207 -16.03 4.68 -2.71
N PRO A 208 -16.65 5.01 -3.85
CA PRO A 208 -15.94 5.49 -5.02
C PRO A 208 -14.94 6.61 -4.65
N PRO A 209 -13.69 6.60 -5.13
CA PRO A 209 -12.68 7.59 -4.77
C PRO A 209 -13.13 9.04 -4.95
N GLU A 210 -14.08 9.27 -5.87
CA GLU A 210 -14.72 10.56 -6.15
C GLU A 210 -15.51 11.09 -4.94
N GLU A 211 -16.12 10.21 -4.14
CA GLU A 211 -16.88 10.58 -2.94
C GLU A 211 -15.97 11.02 -1.77
N TRP A 212 -14.65 10.79 -1.88
CA TRP A 212 -13.66 11.15 -0.87
C TRP A 212 -12.85 12.40 -1.20
N ALA A 213 -13.05 12.97 -2.39
CA ALA A 213 -12.27 14.09 -2.90
C ALA A 213 -12.70 15.44 -2.27
N THR A 214 -12.61 15.57 -0.94
CA THR A 214 -12.82 16.85 -0.25
C THR A 214 -11.52 17.65 -0.16
N GLY A 215 -11.26 18.48 -1.16
CA GLY A 215 -10.31 19.61 -1.11
C GLY A 215 -8.88 19.30 -0.60
N TRP A 216 -8.32 20.26 0.15
CA TRP A 216 -6.94 20.27 0.67
C TRP A 216 -6.79 19.55 2.02
N GLU A 217 -7.79 18.77 2.42
CA GLU A 217 -7.74 18.07 3.71
C GLU A 217 -6.67 16.98 3.65
N PRO A 218 -6.00 16.65 4.77
CA PRO A 218 -5.06 15.53 4.82
C PRO A 218 -5.75 14.22 4.41
N MET A 219 -5.03 13.37 3.70
CA MET A 219 -5.47 12.01 3.34
C MET A 219 -6.07 11.29 4.54
N THR A 220 -7.26 10.71 4.37
CA THR A 220 -7.93 9.96 5.45
C THR A 220 -7.20 8.65 5.77
N PRO A 221 -7.38 8.09 6.98
CA PRO A 221 -6.88 6.74 7.30
C PRO A 221 -7.35 5.68 6.30
N ALA A 222 -8.62 5.72 5.89
CA ALA A 222 -9.18 4.78 4.92
C ALA A 222 -8.52 4.88 3.53
N GLN A 223 -8.27 6.10 3.03
CA GLN A 223 -7.53 6.30 1.78
C GLN A 223 -6.08 5.82 1.88
N ARG A 224 -5.43 6.05 3.03
CA ARG A 224 -4.08 5.55 3.27
C ARG A 224 -4.04 4.02 3.24
N GLU A 225 -4.96 3.36 3.94
CA GLU A 225 -5.07 1.89 3.93
C GLU A 225 -5.34 1.36 2.52
N GLY A 226 -6.28 1.96 1.77
CA GLY A 226 -6.57 1.58 0.39
C GLY A 226 -5.35 1.70 -0.53
N LEU A 227 -4.59 2.80 -0.41
CA LEU A 227 -3.34 2.98 -1.15
C LEU A 227 -2.25 1.99 -0.74
N ILE A 228 -2.16 1.61 0.55
CA ILE A 228 -1.20 0.58 1.01
C ILE A 228 -1.54 -0.75 0.36
N SER A 229 -2.82 -1.16 0.39
CA SER A 229 -3.26 -2.40 -0.24
C SER A 229 -2.98 -2.41 -1.74
N MET A 230 -3.24 -1.31 -2.45
CA MET A 230 -2.97 -1.21 -3.88
C MET A 230 -1.49 -1.16 -4.22
N ALA A 231 -0.68 -0.43 -3.44
CA ALA A 231 0.76 -0.37 -3.60
C ALA A 231 1.40 -1.76 -3.45
N ILE A 232 0.97 -2.53 -2.45
CA ILE A 232 1.40 -3.92 -2.24
C ILE A 232 0.98 -4.78 -3.44
N TYR A 233 -0.29 -4.71 -3.84
CA TYR A 233 -0.83 -5.51 -4.95
C TYR A 233 -0.11 -5.24 -6.28
N CYS A 234 0.17 -3.97 -6.56
CA CYS A 234 0.88 -3.54 -7.77
C CYS A 234 2.40 -3.58 -7.66
N ALA A 235 2.96 -4.11 -6.55
CA ALA A 235 4.39 -4.12 -6.26
C ALA A 235 5.06 -2.76 -6.52
N MET A 236 4.44 -1.71 -5.99
CA MET A 236 4.84 -0.31 -6.17
C MET A 236 5.26 0.29 -4.83
N ASP A 237 6.41 0.97 -4.82
CA ASP A 237 6.85 1.75 -3.66
C ASP A 237 6.15 3.13 -3.67
N VAL A 238 5.41 3.44 -2.61
CA VAL A 238 4.74 4.73 -2.42
C VAL A 238 5.33 5.43 -1.19
N PRO A 239 6.23 6.41 -1.40
CA PRO A 239 7.17 6.89 -0.38
C PRO A 239 6.55 7.59 0.83
N PHE A 240 5.26 7.93 0.80
CA PHE A 240 4.55 8.65 1.87
C PHE A 240 3.57 7.78 2.67
N LEU A 241 3.37 6.51 2.30
CA LEU A 241 2.41 5.62 2.97
C LEU A 241 2.95 5.05 4.28
N PHE A 242 4.20 4.58 4.29
CA PHE A 242 4.77 3.86 5.42
C PHE A 242 5.45 4.78 6.45
N ASN A 243 5.97 5.92 6.00
CA ASN A 243 6.63 6.90 6.87
C ASN A 243 6.01 8.27 6.65
N ALA A 244 4.90 8.54 7.37
CA ALA A 244 4.05 9.71 7.18
C ALA A 244 4.76 11.09 7.25
N ASN A 245 6.04 11.16 7.61
CA ASN A 245 6.82 12.40 7.69
C ASN A 245 8.26 12.29 7.16
N GLN A 246 8.75 11.14 6.68
CA GLN A 246 10.17 11.02 6.28
C GLN A 246 10.50 11.85 5.03
N ASN A 247 9.52 12.02 4.14
CA ASN A 247 9.71 12.72 2.87
C ASN A 247 9.03 14.10 2.82
N GLY A 248 8.43 14.54 3.94
CA GLY A 248 7.72 15.82 4.04
C GLY A 248 6.46 15.93 3.17
N GLN A 249 5.96 14.81 2.63
CA GLN A 249 4.81 14.75 1.73
C GLN A 249 3.51 14.79 2.55
N ASN A 250 2.77 15.89 2.47
CA ASN A 250 1.45 16.05 3.07
C ASN A 250 0.36 15.78 2.03
N VAL A 251 0.19 14.51 1.65
CA VAL A 251 -0.75 14.10 0.61
C VAL A 251 -2.19 14.40 1.04
N THR A 252 -2.91 15.13 0.20
CA THR A 252 -4.30 15.52 0.42
C THR A 252 -5.27 14.39 0.07
N LYS A 253 -6.51 14.48 0.54
CA LYS A 253 -7.57 13.55 0.15
C LYS A 253 -7.77 13.49 -1.37
N ALA A 254 -7.71 14.64 -2.05
CA ALA A 254 -7.89 14.70 -3.50
C ALA A 254 -6.75 13.99 -4.25
N GLU A 255 -5.50 14.21 -3.84
CA GLU A 255 -4.35 13.51 -4.40
C GLU A 255 -4.40 12.01 -4.14
N ALA A 256 -4.78 11.61 -2.92
CA ALA A 256 -4.94 10.21 -2.56
C ALA A 256 -6.03 9.53 -3.40
N SER A 257 -7.20 10.16 -3.56
CA SER A 257 -8.27 9.64 -4.41
C SER A 257 -7.86 9.53 -5.88
N ALA A 258 -7.15 10.52 -6.42
CA ALA A 258 -6.66 10.47 -7.80
C ALA A 258 -5.66 9.32 -8.01
N LEU A 259 -4.76 9.10 -7.05
CA LEU A 259 -3.83 7.97 -7.08
C LEU A 259 -4.56 6.63 -6.97
N ILE A 260 -5.57 6.52 -6.09
CA ILE A 260 -6.40 5.31 -5.97
C ILE A 260 -7.09 5.01 -7.32
N GLY A 261 -7.74 6.01 -7.93
CA GLY A 261 -8.41 5.83 -9.22
C GLY A 261 -7.43 5.39 -10.32
N MET A 262 -6.25 6.00 -10.39
CA MET A 262 -5.22 5.60 -11.35
C MET A 262 -4.82 4.13 -11.19
N LEU A 263 -4.69 3.64 -9.96
CA LEU A 263 -4.33 2.24 -9.67
C LEU A 263 -5.50 1.29 -9.95
N GLN A 264 -6.74 1.71 -9.67
CA GLN A 264 -7.96 0.94 -10.00
C GLN A 264 -8.13 0.74 -11.51
N ASP A 265 -7.76 1.75 -12.30
CA ASP A 265 -7.80 1.71 -13.76
C ASP A 265 -6.63 0.89 -14.38
N GLY A 266 -5.79 0.27 -13.54
CA GLY A 266 -4.59 -0.45 -13.97
C GLY A 266 -3.44 0.45 -14.41
N GLY A 267 -3.57 1.77 -14.22
CA GLY A 267 -2.51 2.74 -14.47
C GLY A 267 -1.37 2.60 -13.45
N ARG A 268 -0.13 2.72 -13.92
CA ARG A 268 1.05 2.73 -13.06
C ARG A 268 1.62 4.15 -12.96
N PRO A 269 1.47 4.84 -11.82
CA PRO A 269 2.01 6.19 -11.64
C PRO A 269 3.54 6.18 -11.75
N SER A 270 4.11 7.23 -12.34
CA SER A 270 5.56 7.39 -12.39
C SER A 270 6.14 7.75 -11.02
N THR A 271 7.43 7.46 -10.83
CA THR A 271 8.16 7.85 -9.61
C THR A 271 8.16 9.36 -9.42
N GLU A 272 8.23 10.15 -10.51
CA GLU A 272 8.11 11.61 -10.46
C GLU A 272 6.74 12.05 -9.96
N TYR A 273 5.66 11.42 -10.42
CA TYR A 273 4.30 11.71 -9.96
C TYR A 273 4.18 11.42 -8.45
N LEU A 274 4.59 10.22 -8.01
CA LEU A 274 4.54 9.84 -6.60
C LEU A 274 5.36 10.76 -5.70
N ASN A 275 6.51 11.22 -6.17
CA ASN A 275 7.35 12.18 -5.45
C ASN A 275 6.78 13.59 -5.46
N SER A 276 5.92 13.95 -6.42
CA SER A 276 5.29 15.27 -6.47
C SER A 276 4.14 15.43 -5.45
N LEU A 277 3.46 14.33 -5.11
CA LEU A 277 2.29 14.36 -4.21
C LEU A 277 2.64 14.94 -2.84
N GLY A 278 1.81 15.84 -2.33
CA GLY A 278 1.95 16.41 -0.99
C GLY A 278 3.20 17.25 -0.72
N ARG A 279 4.09 17.48 -1.71
CA ARG A 279 5.32 18.28 -1.50
C ARG A 279 5.10 19.77 -1.59
N ASP A 280 4.02 20.19 -2.21
CA ASP A 280 3.70 21.59 -2.36
C ASP A 280 2.22 21.84 -2.10
N ALA A 281 1.92 22.67 -1.08
CA ALA A 281 0.59 23.27 -0.96
C ALA A 281 0.27 24.23 -2.13
N PHE A 282 1.21 24.45 -3.07
CA PHE A 282 1.17 25.54 -4.04
C PHE A 282 1.80 25.30 -5.44
N LEU A 283 2.36 24.12 -5.81
CA LEU A 283 3.24 24.06 -7.02
C LEU A 283 3.00 23.02 -8.13
N PHE A 284 2.03 22.11 -8.11
CA PHE A 284 1.67 21.34 -9.33
C PHE A 284 0.16 21.09 -9.34
N GLY A 285 -0.64 21.30 -10.39
CA GLY A 285 -0.48 21.07 -11.84
C GLY A 285 -1.68 20.17 -12.23
N PRO A 286 -2.38 20.40 -13.35
CA PRO A 286 -3.60 19.65 -13.67
C PRO A 286 -3.33 18.13 -13.66
N PRO A 287 -4.19 17.29 -13.06
CA PRO A 287 -4.06 15.85 -13.18
C PRO A 287 -4.00 15.48 -14.67
N PRO A 288 -3.15 14.51 -15.08
CA PRO A 288 -3.16 14.07 -16.46
C PRO A 288 -4.59 13.66 -16.82
N PRO A 289 -5.10 14.06 -18.00
CA PRO A 289 -6.48 13.77 -18.38
C PRO A 289 -6.65 12.24 -18.32
N PRO A 290 -7.65 11.72 -17.58
CA PRO A 290 -7.91 10.29 -17.52
C PRO A 290 -8.12 9.77 -18.95
N GLN A 291 -7.54 8.63 -19.31
CA GLN A 291 -7.59 8.13 -20.69
C GLN A 291 -8.99 7.65 -21.10
N TYR A 292 -9.93 7.55 -20.16
CA TYR A 292 -11.28 7.06 -20.38
C TYR A 292 -12.33 8.02 -19.80
N TRP A 293 -12.72 9.02 -20.59
CA TRP A 293 -13.81 9.94 -20.23
C TRP A 293 -15.14 9.29 -20.60
N HIS A 294 -15.73 8.52 -19.68
CA HIS A 294 -17.13 8.16 -19.81
C HIS A 294 -18.00 9.42 -19.68
N GLY A 295 -18.76 9.75 -20.73
CA GLY A 295 -19.68 10.90 -20.71
C GLY A 295 -19.06 12.26 -21.00
N ARG A 296 -18.00 12.35 -21.83
CA ARG A 296 -17.36 13.62 -22.25
C ARG A 296 -18.30 14.69 -22.80
N HIS A 297 -19.47 14.28 -23.30
CA HIS A 297 -20.52 15.16 -23.85
C HIS A 297 -21.65 15.46 -22.86
N GLY A 298 -21.67 14.80 -21.68
CA GLY A 298 -22.66 15.06 -20.64
C GLY A 298 -22.42 16.38 -19.92
N GLU A 299 -23.33 16.76 -19.03
CA GLU A 299 -23.20 17.98 -18.24
C GLU A 299 -22.02 17.92 -17.24
N PRO A 300 -21.43 19.07 -16.87
CA PRO A 300 -20.42 19.16 -15.81
C PRO A 300 -20.97 18.61 -14.50
N THR A 301 -20.17 17.80 -13.81
CA THR A 301 -20.55 17.23 -12.51
C THR A 301 -20.72 18.33 -11.45
N GLY A 302 -21.46 18.03 -10.38
CA GLY A 302 -21.64 18.96 -9.27
C GLY A 302 -20.31 19.42 -8.68
N GLU A 303 -19.33 18.51 -8.59
CA GLU A 303 -17.98 18.78 -8.12
C GLU A 303 -17.24 19.71 -9.06
N GLN A 304 -17.22 19.43 -10.37
CA GLN A 304 -16.56 20.30 -11.36
C GLN A 304 -17.11 21.73 -11.28
N ARG A 305 -18.45 21.89 -11.20
CA ARG A 305 -19.10 23.19 -11.05
C ARG A 305 -18.66 23.89 -9.78
N ALA A 306 -18.62 23.20 -8.64
CA ALA A 306 -18.19 23.75 -7.36
C ALA A 306 -16.72 24.19 -7.38
N TRP A 307 -15.83 23.37 -7.97
CA TRP A 307 -14.40 23.67 -8.07
C TRP A 307 -14.10 24.86 -8.98
N ILE A 308 -14.71 24.91 -10.17
CA ILE A 308 -14.56 26.02 -11.11
C ILE A 308 -15.10 27.32 -10.48
N THR A 309 -16.25 27.25 -9.80
CA THR A 309 -16.83 28.38 -9.05
C THR A 309 -15.88 28.90 -7.97
N GLN A 310 -15.28 28.01 -7.18
CA GLN A 310 -14.37 28.38 -6.10
C GLN A 310 -13.09 29.03 -6.65
N LEU A 311 -12.50 28.45 -7.71
CA LEU A 311 -11.28 28.98 -8.33
C LEU A 311 -11.55 30.33 -9.01
N GLY A 312 -12.65 30.45 -9.76
CA GLY A 312 -13.07 31.71 -10.37
C GLY A 312 -13.23 32.83 -9.34
N THR A 313 -13.93 32.54 -8.23
CA THR A 313 -14.09 33.48 -7.12
C THR A 313 -12.75 33.92 -6.52
N ARG A 314 -11.84 32.96 -6.30
CA ARG A 314 -10.49 33.24 -5.75
C ARG A 314 -9.66 34.12 -6.68
N MET A 315 -9.87 33.98 -7.99
CA MET A 315 -9.19 34.73 -9.04
C MET A 315 -9.83 36.10 -9.31
N GLY A 316 -10.91 36.44 -8.62
CA GLY A 316 -11.63 37.70 -8.81
C GLY A 316 -12.48 37.74 -10.07
N ILE A 317 -12.81 36.58 -10.65
CA ILE A 317 -13.68 36.47 -11.83
C ILE A 317 -15.15 36.63 -11.36
N PRO A 318 -15.94 37.51 -11.99
CA PRO A 318 -17.36 37.66 -11.70
C PRO A 318 -18.14 36.33 -11.79
N MET A 319 -19.00 36.10 -10.79
CA MET A 319 -19.75 34.85 -10.65
C MET A 319 -20.67 34.55 -11.84
N ASP A 320 -21.24 35.60 -12.45
CA ASP A 320 -22.10 35.52 -13.63
C ASP A 320 -21.34 35.00 -14.85
N LEU A 321 -20.07 35.37 -15.04
CA LEU A 321 -19.23 34.82 -16.11
C LEU A 321 -18.95 33.33 -15.87
N VAL A 322 -18.61 32.95 -14.64
CA VAL A 322 -18.34 31.55 -14.29
C VAL A 322 -19.59 30.69 -14.51
N GLN A 323 -20.76 31.16 -14.06
CA GLN A 323 -22.02 30.46 -14.24
C GLN A 323 -22.44 30.39 -15.72
N GLY A 324 -22.22 31.47 -16.49
CA GLY A 324 -22.50 31.51 -17.92
C GLY A 324 -21.69 30.48 -18.72
N ALA A 325 -20.41 30.30 -18.38
CA ALA A 325 -19.57 29.25 -18.96
C ALA A 325 -20.07 27.85 -18.57
N LEU A 326 -20.29 27.60 -17.27
CA LEU A 326 -20.72 26.29 -16.76
C LEU A 326 -22.11 25.84 -17.22
N ALA A 327 -23.00 26.77 -17.57
CA ALA A 327 -24.31 26.44 -18.11
C ALA A 327 -24.23 25.76 -19.49
N ASN A 328 -23.14 26.01 -20.21
CA ASN A 328 -22.96 25.66 -21.60
C ASN A 328 -21.89 24.59 -21.81
N PHE A 329 -21.07 24.31 -20.81
CA PHE A 329 -19.98 23.37 -20.94
C PHE A 329 -20.44 21.91 -20.94
N THR A 330 -19.68 21.04 -21.58
CA THR A 330 -19.72 19.60 -21.31
C THR A 330 -18.80 19.25 -20.14
N CYS A 331 -18.93 18.04 -19.58
CA CYS A 331 -18.03 17.48 -18.58
C CYS A 331 -16.57 17.51 -19.07
N GLY A 332 -16.36 17.21 -20.36
CA GLY A 332 -15.10 17.39 -21.10
C GLY A 332 -14.49 18.77 -20.93
N GLN A 333 -15.25 19.78 -21.35
CA GLN A 333 -14.86 21.19 -21.33
C GLN A 333 -14.63 21.69 -19.89
N ALA A 334 -15.47 21.30 -18.94
CA ALA A 334 -15.33 21.70 -17.55
C ALA A 334 -14.03 21.22 -16.91
N SER A 335 -13.67 19.94 -17.08
CA SER A 335 -12.38 19.44 -16.58
C SER A 335 -11.18 20.10 -17.25
N LEU A 336 -11.26 20.42 -18.56
CA LEU A 336 -10.18 21.14 -19.25
C LEU A 336 -10.01 22.55 -18.68
N LEU A 337 -11.10 23.31 -18.54
CA LEU A 337 -11.10 24.63 -17.91
C LEU A 337 -10.61 24.59 -16.47
N LEU A 338 -11.01 23.56 -15.71
CA LEU A 338 -10.53 23.37 -14.34
C LEU A 338 -9.01 23.23 -14.28
N GLY A 339 -8.41 22.55 -15.27
CA GLY A 339 -6.96 22.46 -15.43
C GLY A 339 -6.32 23.82 -15.67
N ARG A 340 -6.85 24.61 -16.62
CA ARG A 340 -6.38 25.97 -16.94
C ARG A 340 -6.48 26.92 -15.74
N LEU A 341 -7.59 26.89 -15.02
CA LEU A 341 -7.81 27.70 -13.81
C LEU A 341 -6.81 27.37 -12.69
N ARG A 342 -6.48 26.09 -12.52
CA ARG A 342 -5.48 25.66 -11.52
C ARG A 342 -4.09 26.13 -11.89
N GLU A 343 -3.70 26.03 -13.15
CA GLU A 343 -2.41 26.52 -13.65
C GLU A 343 -2.27 28.05 -13.48
N ALA A 344 -3.32 28.79 -13.83
CA ALA A 344 -3.33 30.25 -13.70
C ALA A 344 -3.40 30.74 -12.25
N GLY A 345 -4.02 29.99 -11.34
CA GLY A 345 -4.22 30.40 -9.93
C GLY A 345 -2.95 30.85 -9.20
N GLY A 346 -1.77 30.31 -9.58
CA GLY A 346 -0.47 30.75 -9.06
C GLY A 346 0.07 32.06 -9.67
N GLN A 347 -0.36 32.40 -10.89
CA GLN A 347 0.15 33.51 -11.70
C GLN A 347 -0.81 34.73 -11.74
N MET A 348 -2.06 34.56 -11.32
CA MET A 348 -3.14 35.56 -11.44
C MET A 348 -2.93 36.86 -10.65
N ARG A 349 -1.95 36.94 -9.74
CA ARG A 349 -1.60 38.21 -9.07
C ARG A 349 -1.15 39.30 -10.05
N ASN A 350 -0.75 38.92 -11.26
CA ASN A 350 -0.24 39.84 -12.29
C ASN A 350 -1.18 40.03 -13.49
N VAL A 351 -2.35 39.38 -13.50
CA VAL A 351 -3.29 39.51 -14.63
C VAL A 351 -4.09 40.79 -14.44
N ALA A 352 -3.95 41.72 -15.38
CA ALA A 352 -4.57 43.04 -15.32
C ALA A 352 -6.11 42.99 -15.40
N ASP A 353 -6.65 41.96 -16.06
CA ASP A 353 -8.08 41.74 -16.21
C ASP A 353 -8.42 40.24 -16.13
N PRO A 354 -8.73 39.73 -14.93
CA PRO A 354 -9.14 38.33 -14.72
C PRO A 354 -10.33 37.88 -15.56
N SER A 355 -11.27 38.79 -15.85
CA SER A 355 -12.48 38.47 -16.61
C SER A 355 -12.15 38.23 -18.07
N ALA A 356 -11.38 39.14 -18.69
CA ALA A 356 -10.96 38.99 -20.09
C ALA A 356 -10.08 37.75 -20.29
N TRP A 357 -9.23 37.43 -19.32
CA TRP A 357 -8.45 36.19 -19.34
C TRP A 357 -9.37 34.96 -19.27
N PHE A 358 -10.34 34.94 -18.34
CA PHE A 358 -11.26 33.81 -18.19
C PHE A 358 -12.11 33.57 -19.44
N GLU A 359 -12.65 34.62 -20.04
CA GLU A 359 -13.42 34.53 -21.30
C GLU A 359 -12.56 33.99 -22.45
N ASN A 360 -11.26 34.36 -22.51
CA ASN A 360 -10.34 33.79 -23.49
C ASN A 360 -10.14 32.29 -23.29
N GLU A 361 -9.92 31.84 -22.05
CA GLU A 361 -9.76 30.41 -21.73
C GLU A 361 -11.04 29.62 -22.02
N VAL A 362 -12.22 30.18 -21.72
CA VAL A 362 -13.51 29.58 -22.04
C VAL A 362 -13.62 29.34 -23.54
N ARG A 363 -13.25 30.32 -24.36
CA ARG A 363 -13.25 30.21 -25.83
C ARG A 363 -12.25 29.17 -26.32
N GLU A 364 -11.03 29.14 -25.78
CA GLU A 364 -10.02 28.14 -26.15
C GLU A 364 -10.46 26.71 -25.81
N VAL A 365 -11.13 26.51 -24.67
CA VAL A 365 -11.70 25.23 -24.27
C VAL A 365 -12.83 24.79 -25.22
N GLU A 366 -13.69 25.71 -25.66
CA GLU A 366 -14.74 25.42 -26.63
C GLU A 366 -14.19 25.07 -28.02
N ASP A 367 -13.11 25.74 -28.45
CA ASP A 367 -12.41 25.47 -29.71
C ASP A 367 -11.68 24.11 -29.68
N GLU A 368 -11.07 23.75 -28.55
CA GLU A 368 -10.30 22.51 -28.38
C GLU A 368 -11.21 21.28 -28.28
N LEU A 369 -12.33 21.41 -27.58
CA LEU A 369 -13.33 20.36 -27.42
C LEU A 369 -14.66 20.83 -27.99
N PRO A 370 -14.84 20.80 -29.33
CA PRO A 370 -16.11 21.14 -29.93
C PRO A 370 -17.18 20.21 -29.36
N ARG A 371 -18.32 20.79 -29.01
CA ARG A 371 -19.48 20.00 -28.63
C ARG A 371 -19.76 19.02 -29.77
N SER A 372 -20.17 17.80 -29.42
CA SER A 372 -20.72 16.91 -30.43
C SER A 372 -21.80 17.72 -31.12
N ILE A 373 -21.59 18.02 -32.40
CA ILE A 373 -22.62 18.61 -33.25
C ILE A 373 -23.77 17.63 -33.06
N GLU A 374 -24.87 18.10 -32.46
CA GLU A 374 -26.14 17.43 -32.65
C GLU A 374 -26.29 17.47 -34.16
N VAL A 375 -25.90 16.38 -34.82
CA VAL A 375 -26.30 16.14 -36.19
C VAL A 375 -27.81 16.14 -36.03
N GLU A 376 -28.46 17.24 -36.42
CA GLU A 376 -29.87 17.22 -36.76
C GLU A 376 -29.94 16.22 -37.90
N GLU A 377 -29.92 14.93 -37.55
CA GLU A 377 -30.26 13.86 -38.46
C GLU A 377 -31.70 14.18 -38.82
N ASP A 378 -31.88 14.80 -39.99
CA ASP A 378 -33.19 15.05 -40.54
C ASP A 378 -33.90 13.70 -40.50
N PRO A 379 -34.95 13.52 -39.68
CA PRO A 379 -35.57 12.23 -39.50
C PRO A 379 -36.03 11.64 -40.84
N SER A 380 -36.25 12.48 -41.85
CA SER A 380 -36.61 12.06 -43.19
C SER A 380 -35.47 11.35 -43.95
N GLU A 381 -34.20 11.70 -43.73
CA GLU A 381 -33.07 10.97 -44.32
C GLU A 381 -32.83 9.63 -43.62
N LEU A 382 -33.10 9.55 -42.31
CA LEU A 382 -33.01 8.29 -41.57
C LEU A 382 -34.14 7.32 -41.95
N GLU A 383 -35.35 7.83 -42.19
CA GLU A 383 -36.49 7.03 -42.66
C GLU A 383 -36.29 6.54 -44.10
N GLU A 384 -35.69 7.34 -44.99
CA GLU A 384 -35.32 6.93 -46.35
C GLU A 384 -34.22 5.85 -46.34
N ALA A 385 -33.21 5.99 -45.48
CA ALA A 385 -32.14 4.99 -45.36
C ALA A 385 -32.60 3.66 -44.73
N MET A 386 -33.60 3.69 -43.85
CA MET A 386 -34.19 2.48 -43.27
C MET A 386 -35.16 1.77 -44.22
N ALA A 387 -35.77 2.49 -45.18
CA ALA A 387 -36.68 1.91 -46.16
C ALA A 387 -35.99 1.03 -47.21
N ASP A 388 -34.68 1.23 -47.47
CA ASP A 388 -33.91 0.44 -48.44
C ASP A 388 -33.29 -0.85 -47.86
N ILE A 389 -33.48 -1.11 -46.55
CA ILE A 389 -33.02 -2.35 -45.91
C ILE A 389 -34.13 -3.41 -46.05
N ASP A 390 -34.29 -3.94 -47.27
CA ASP A 390 -35.06 -5.16 -47.54
C ASP A 390 -34.33 -6.36 -46.90
N ILE A 391 -34.68 -6.66 -45.64
CA ILE A 391 -34.25 -7.88 -44.96
C ILE A 391 -35.14 -9.02 -45.45
N ASP A 392 -34.74 -9.65 -46.55
CA ASP A 392 -35.19 -10.99 -46.97
C ASP A 392 -34.62 -12.06 -46.00
N SER A 393 -34.87 -11.94 -44.69
CA SER A 393 -34.57 -13.02 -43.75
C SER A 393 -35.78 -13.96 -43.68
N GLU A 394 -35.79 -14.94 -44.57
CA GLU A 394 -36.58 -16.16 -44.40
C GLU A 394 -36.17 -16.82 -43.08
N ALA A 395 -37.02 -16.66 -42.06
CA ALA A 395 -36.85 -17.29 -40.76
C ALA A 395 -37.29 -18.76 -40.86
N ASP A 396 -36.33 -19.66 -41.03
CA ASP A 396 -36.49 -21.07 -40.67
C ASP A 396 -36.49 -21.19 -39.14
N THR A 397 -37.70 -21.18 -38.56
CA THR A 397 -37.93 -21.56 -37.17
C THR A 397 -37.94 -23.08 -37.06
N ASP A 398 -36.79 -23.68 -36.81
CA ASP A 398 -36.70 -25.05 -36.31
C ASP A 398 -36.95 -25.05 -34.80
N GLU A 399 -38.06 -25.68 -34.40
CA GLU A 399 -38.44 -26.00 -33.03
C GLU A 399 -37.30 -26.76 -32.31
N ALA A 400 -36.64 -26.10 -31.35
CA ALA A 400 -35.81 -26.78 -30.38
C ALA A 400 -36.64 -27.12 -29.14
N ASP A 401 -36.97 -28.41 -29.07
CA ASP A 401 -37.58 -29.16 -27.97
C ASP A 401 -36.96 -28.79 -26.60
N PHE A 402 -37.75 -28.16 -25.74
CA PHE A 402 -37.33 -27.79 -24.38
C PHE A 402 -37.71 -28.94 -23.42
N VAL A 403 -36.75 -29.82 -23.15
CA VAL A 403 -36.91 -30.91 -22.17
C VAL A 403 -36.89 -30.33 -20.76
N GLU A 404 -38.06 -30.37 -20.12
CA GLU A 404 -38.29 -30.05 -18.71
C GLU A 404 -37.59 -31.10 -17.82
N VAL A 405 -36.45 -30.73 -17.22
CA VAL A 405 -35.77 -31.55 -16.22
C VAL A 405 -36.21 -31.08 -14.83
N ALA A 406 -37.18 -31.77 -14.26
CA ALA A 406 -37.51 -31.68 -12.84
C ALA A 406 -36.38 -32.34 -12.02
N ALA A 407 -35.74 -31.56 -11.15
CA ALA A 407 -34.84 -32.08 -10.13
C ALA A 407 -35.58 -32.08 -8.79
N ASP A 408 -35.99 -33.27 -8.36
CA ASP A 408 -36.30 -33.59 -6.97
C ASP A 408 -35.03 -33.44 -6.13
N VAL A 409 -35.07 -32.57 -5.13
CA VAL A 409 -34.09 -32.53 -4.05
C VAL A 409 -34.77 -33.05 -2.79
N GLU A 410 -34.51 -34.31 -2.50
CA GLU A 410 -34.80 -34.93 -1.20
C GLU A 410 -33.93 -34.28 -0.12
N VAL A 411 -34.59 -33.81 0.94
CA VAL A 411 -33.96 -33.38 2.19
C VAL A 411 -34.06 -34.55 3.17
N GLU A 412 -32.94 -35.16 3.50
CA GLU A 412 -32.79 -36.02 4.67
C GLU A 412 -31.59 -35.57 5.52
N GLY A 413 -31.81 -35.52 6.85
CA GLY A 413 -30.75 -35.58 7.87
C GLY A 413 -30.61 -34.38 8.77
#